data_AF-A0AAV6AI32-F1
#
_entry.id   AF-A0AAV6AI32-F1
#
_cell.length_a   1.000
_cell.length_b   1.000
_cell.length_c   1.000
_cell.angle_alpha   90.00
_cell.angle_beta   90.00
_cell.angle_gamma   90.00
#
_symmetry.space_group_name_H-M   'P 1'
#
loop_
_entity.id
_entity.type
_entity.pdbx_description
1 polymer ?
#
loop_
_entity_poly.entity_id
_entity_poly.type
_entity_poly.pdbx_seq_one_letter_code
_entity_poly.pdbx_strand_id
1 'polypeptide(L)'
;MVLAIIWAGYIVALGVLPWLAPTDRSLPNVAAQVGYHSAVAGVAVGAWTIAVLVGLAVHAWRKGPSITPVDRGRPADPAGGHQAGRTDTAAWLWLERGVVAAVVALLYWPAFLARYGHYIEDVYFLNVLLRVTCGDIPYRDFEFLYGPLMIAPAILWTGAFGYSLVSYYSLVAIAEVSLAVVILWVFQRHVADWRHRWLGFLVFAPFVFDTLLGLNYTGWRAMPAVLAIMVVAARPQGRRAGVFAGLLVGLQLGYSYEFGLAGLATMGLMYVLLGVGNPPRTAGLAFGLAALIVGAGVTGAATGGAAGDYVQSTLEVLGSASRDGLGNLPFHWTLNSLALFALLSVAVVMVGRGLPRIRTPHTTYGD
;
A
#
# COMPACT_ATOMS: atom_id res chain seq x y z
N MET A 1 -19.28 15.38 -3.63
CA MET A 1 -20.37 14.65 -2.94
C MET A 1 -19.99 13.20 -2.61
N VAL A 2 -19.67 12.32 -3.57
CA VAL A 2 -19.32 10.90 -3.29
C VAL A 2 -18.18 10.73 -2.29
N LEU A 3 -17.06 11.45 -2.46
CA LEU A 3 -15.94 11.40 -1.52
C LEU A 3 -16.33 11.83 -0.10
N ALA A 4 -17.17 12.86 0.03
CA ALA A 4 -17.64 13.33 1.33
C ALA A 4 -18.52 12.28 2.03
N ILE A 5 -19.34 11.54 1.28
CA ILE A 5 -20.14 10.41 1.81
C ILE A 5 -19.23 9.28 2.28
N ILE A 6 -18.24 8.89 1.45
CA ILE A 6 -17.25 7.85 1.79
C ILE A 6 -16.53 8.21 3.10
N TRP A 7 -16.04 9.44 3.19
CA TRP A 7 -15.35 9.95 4.38
C TRP A 7 -16.26 10.04 5.61
N ALA A 8 -17.47 10.58 5.46
CA ALA A 8 -18.42 10.65 6.56
C ALA A 8 -18.74 9.24 7.11
N GLY A 9 -18.87 8.24 6.25
CA GLY A 9 -19.07 6.86 6.69
C GLY A 9 -17.87 6.29 7.45
N TYR A 10 -16.63 6.58 7.04
CA TYR A 10 -15.45 6.19 7.83
C TYR A 10 -15.40 6.89 9.19
N ILE A 11 -15.74 8.18 9.25
CA ILE A 11 -15.82 8.92 10.53
C ILE A 11 -16.85 8.28 11.46
N VAL A 12 -18.02 7.91 10.96
CA VAL A 12 -19.05 7.23 11.77
C VAL A 12 -18.59 5.83 12.17
N ALA A 13 -18.00 5.06 11.25
CA ALA A 13 -17.55 3.70 11.50
C ALA A 13 -16.41 3.60 12.53
N LEU A 14 -15.49 4.57 12.53
CA LEU A 14 -14.35 4.62 13.44
C LEU A 14 -14.60 5.43 14.71
N GLY A 15 -15.35 6.53 14.59
CA GLY A 15 -15.49 7.54 15.64
C GLY A 15 -16.79 7.46 16.43
N VAL A 16 -17.79 6.69 15.97
CA VAL A 16 -19.10 6.60 16.64
C VAL A 16 -19.44 5.16 17.00
N LEU A 17 -19.55 4.26 16.03
CA LEU A 17 -19.98 2.88 16.27
C LEU A 17 -19.19 2.13 17.37
N PRO A 18 -17.86 2.27 17.48
CA PRO A 18 -17.07 1.54 18.48
C PRO A 18 -17.32 2.00 19.91
N TRP A 19 -17.76 3.24 20.08
CA TRP A 19 -18.08 3.84 21.39
C TRP A 19 -19.48 3.46 21.88
N LEU A 20 -20.36 3.05 20.96
CA LEU A 20 -21.72 2.63 21.29
C LEU A 20 -21.79 1.16 21.73
N ALA A 21 -20.73 0.38 21.48
CA ALA A 21 -20.68 -1.03 21.82
C ALA A 21 -20.12 -1.27 23.24
N PRO A 22 -20.65 -2.26 23.97
CA PRO A 22 -20.17 -2.58 25.31
C PRO A 22 -18.72 -3.08 25.26
N THR A 23 -17.82 -2.40 25.97
CA THR A 23 -16.38 -2.68 25.92
C THR A 23 -15.93 -3.43 27.19
N ASP A 24 -15.21 -4.55 27.01
CA ASP A 24 -14.56 -5.25 28.11
C ASP A 24 -13.28 -4.53 28.53
N ARG A 25 -13.34 -3.82 29.66
CA ARG A 25 -12.21 -3.04 30.20
C ARG A 25 -11.12 -3.90 30.81
N SER A 26 -11.33 -5.22 30.96
CA SER A 26 -10.29 -6.14 31.43
C SER A 26 -9.26 -6.46 30.35
N LEU A 27 -9.57 -6.13 29.08
CA LEU A 27 -8.65 -6.33 27.97
C LEU A 27 -7.39 -5.47 28.14
N PRO A 28 -6.20 -6.02 27.85
CA PRO A 28 -4.92 -5.34 28.06
C PRO A 28 -4.59 -4.35 26.93
N ASN A 29 -5.53 -3.48 26.56
CA ASN A 29 -5.30 -2.43 25.56
C ASN A 29 -5.94 -1.09 25.97
N VAL A 30 -5.26 0.01 25.63
CA VAL A 30 -5.67 1.38 26.00
C VAL A 30 -7.04 1.73 25.45
N ALA A 31 -7.37 1.27 24.24
CA ALA A 31 -8.68 1.50 23.63
C ALA A 31 -9.82 0.93 24.50
N ALA A 32 -9.66 -0.30 24.98
CA ALA A 32 -10.62 -0.93 25.88
C ALA A 32 -10.73 -0.18 27.22
N GLN A 33 -9.62 0.28 27.79
CA GLN A 33 -9.60 1.05 29.03
C GLN A 33 -10.39 2.36 28.93
N VAL A 34 -10.33 3.04 27.77
CA VAL A 34 -11.10 4.26 27.53
C VAL A 34 -12.54 4.00 27.09
N GLY A 35 -12.95 2.73 26.91
CA GLY A 35 -14.30 2.35 26.50
C GLY A 35 -14.53 2.30 24.99
N TYR A 36 -13.46 2.17 24.20
CA TYR A 36 -13.49 2.00 22.76
C TYR A 36 -13.46 0.50 22.38
N HIS A 37 -14.47 0.05 21.63
CA HIS A 37 -14.56 -1.35 21.21
C HIS A 37 -13.86 -1.62 19.87
N SER A 38 -12.57 -1.99 19.90
CA SER A 38 -11.76 -2.23 18.69
C SER A 38 -12.34 -3.28 17.73
N ALA A 39 -12.94 -4.37 18.22
CA ALA A 39 -13.54 -5.38 17.33
C ALA A 39 -14.72 -4.83 16.50
N VAL A 40 -15.59 -4.03 17.13
CA VAL A 40 -16.73 -3.39 16.44
C VAL A 40 -16.26 -2.38 15.41
N ALA A 41 -15.25 -1.58 15.77
CA ALA A 41 -14.59 -0.71 14.80
C ALA A 41 -14.10 -1.49 13.57
N GLY A 42 -13.53 -2.68 13.78
CA GLY A 42 -13.01 -3.50 12.69
C GLY A 42 -14.11 -4.00 11.76
N VAL A 43 -15.19 -4.56 12.32
CA VAL A 43 -16.35 -5.02 11.54
C VAL A 43 -17.01 -3.84 10.81
N ALA A 44 -17.17 -2.69 11.49
CA ALA A 44 -17.79 -1.50 10.93
C ALA A 44 -17.01 -0.94 9.73
N VAL A 45 -15.69 -0.77 9.88
CA VAL A 45 -14.82 -0.28 8.80
C VAL A 45 -14.74 -1.29 7.66
N GLY A 46 -14.61 -2.58 7.95
CA GLY A 46 -14.62 -3.63 6.93
C GLY A 46 -15.91 -3.65 6.13
N ALA A 47 -17.06 -3.62 6.81
CA ALA A 47 -18.37 -3.57 6.17
C ALA A 47 -18.56 -2.30 5.34
N TRP A 48 -18.17 -1.13 5.86
CA TRP A 48 -18.23 0.13 5.12
C TRP A 48 -17.36 0.10 3.87
N THR A 49 -16.13 -0.41 4.00
CA THR A 49 -15.18 -0.56 2.89
C THR A 49 -15.77 -1.43 1.78
N ILE A 50 -16.32 -2.59 2.15
CA ILE A 50 -16.98 -3.50 1.20
C ILE A 50 -18.19 -2.80 0.55
N ALA A 51 -19.02 -2.09 1.33
CA ALA A 51 -20.19 -1.38 0.82
C ALA A 51 -19.80 -0.28 -0.19
N VAL A 52 -18.74 0.49 0.10
CA VAL A 52 -18.20 1.52 -0.82
C VAL A 52 -17.70 0.87 -2.10
N LEU A 53 -16.91 -0.20 -1.99
CA LEU A 53 -16.37 -0.92 -3.15
C LEU A 53 -17.48 -1.50 -4.03
N VAL A 54 -18.47 -2.17 -3.43
CA VAL A 54 -19.64 -2.72 -4.14
C VAL A 54 -20.45 -1.59 -4.78
N GLY A 55 -20.71 -0.50 -4.05
CA GLY A 55 -21.44 0.65 -4.57
C GLY A 55 -20.74 1.28 -5.78
N LEU A 56 -19.42 1.44 -5.72
CA LEU A 56 -18.62 1.93 -6.84
C LEU A 56 -18.60 0.95 -8.02
N ALA A 57 -18.47 -0.35 -7.76
CA ALA A 57 -18.52 -1.39 -8.79
C ALA A 57 -19.89 -1.42 -9.50
N VAL A 58 -20.99 -1.38 -8.75
CA VAL A 58 -22.36 -1.31 -9.29
C VAL A 58 -22.57 -0.02 -10.09
N HIS A 59 -22.09 1.12 -9.58
CA HIS A 59 -22.17 2.39 -10.30
C HIS A 59 -21.37 2.38 -11.61
N ALA A 60 -20.16 1.82 -11.58
CA ALA A 60 -19.32 1.63 -12.76
C ALA A 60 -20.00 0.69 -13.78
N TRP A 61 -20.58 -0.40 -13.31
CA TRP A 61 -21.31 -1.36 -14.15
C TRP A 61 -22.56 -0.74 -14.78
N ARG A 62 -23.37 -0.01 -14.00
CA ARG A 62 -24.60 0.67 -14.48
C ARG A 62 -24.34 1.76 -15.49
N LYS A 63 -23.21 2.47 -15.37
CA LYS A 63 -22.82 3.49 -16.37
C LYS A 63 -22.31 2.88 -17.67
N GLY A 64 -22.21 1.54 -17.74
CA GLY A 64 -21.59 0.81 -18.82
C GLY A 64 -20.08 1.05 -18.85
N PRO A 65 -19.31 0.17 -19.51
CA PRO A 65 -17.97 0.53 -19.93
C PRO A 65 -18.13 1.70 -20.92
N SER A 66 -17.88 2.94 -20.50
CA SER A 66 -17.71 4.03 -21.46
C SER A 66 -16.36 3.81 -22.15
N ILE A 67 -16.31 2.82 -23.05
CA ILE A 67 -15.27 2.63 -24.04
C ILE A 67 -15.55 3.68 -25.10
N THR A 68 -15.40 4.96 -24.75
CA THR A 68 -15.29 5.99 -25.77
C THR A 68 -13.86 5.86 -26.30
N PRO A 69 -13.64 5.43 -27.54
CA PRO A 69 -12.31 5.37 -28.12
C PRO A 69 -11.77 6.79 -28.09
N VAL A 70 -10.73 7.05 -27.31
CA VAL A 70 -9.99 8.29 -27.51
C VAL A 70 -9.10 8.07 -28.70
N ASP A 71 -9.58 8.59 -29.81
CA ASP A 71 -8.91 8.72 -31.08
C ASP A 71 -7.62 9.53 -30.88
N ARG A 72 -6.50 8.85 -30.58
CA ARG A 72 -5.17 9.48 -30.49
C ARG A 72 -4.66 9.94 -31.87
N GLY A 73 -5.39 9.61 -32.94
CA GLY A 73 -5.03 9.94 -34.32
C GLY A 73 -5.83 11.09 -34.94
N ARG A 74 -6.87 11.62 -34.28
CA ARG A 74 -7.60 12.76 -34.82
C ARG A 74 -6.85 14.03 -34.44
N PRO A 75 -6.28 14.78 -35.40
CA PRO A 75 -5.76 16.12 -35.10
C PRO A 75 -6.88 16.90 -34.43
N ALA A 76 -6.55 17.59 -33.33
CA ALA A 76 -7.50 18.40 -32.58
C ALA A 76 -8.28 19.27 -33.57
N ASP A 77 -9.59 19.07 -33.61
CA ASP A 77 -10.48 19.83 -34.49
C ASP A 77 -10.32 21.32 -34.12
N PRO A 78 -9.75 22.16 -34.99
CA PRO A 78 -9.39 23.54 -34.62
C PRO A 78 -10.62 24.42 -34.36
N ALA A 79 -11.83 23.92 -34.64
CA ALA A 79 -13.09 24.62 -34.45
C ALA A 79 -13.79 24.33 -33.10
N GLY A 80 -13.34 23.33 -32.33
CA GLY A 80 -13.96 22.96 -31.05
C GLY A 80 -13.26 23.62 -29.87
N GLY A 81 -13.81 24.71 -29.34
CA GLY A 81 -13.32 25.47 -28.17
C GLY A 81 -13.33 24.71 -26.83
N HIS A 82 -12.79 23.49 -26.79
CA HIS A 82 -12.49 22.77 -25.56
C HIS A 82 -11.05 23.07 -25.15
N GLN A 83 -10.96 23.97 -24.16
CA GLN A 83 -9.82 24.26 -23.30
C GLN A 83 -8.54 23.53 -23.69
N ALA A 84 -7.60 24.29 -24.27
CA ALA A 84 -6.21 23.91 -24.38
C ALA A 84 -5.66 23.61 -22.97
N GLY A 85 -5.86 22.36 -22.52
CA GLY A 85 -5.22 21.83 -21.34
C GLY A 85 -3.73 21.95 -21.59
N ARG A 86 -3.07 22.81 -20.82
CA ARG A 86 -1.62 23.02 -20.84
C ARG A 86 -0.95 21.65 -20.94
N THR A 87 -0.31 21.36 -22.07
CA THR A 87 0.49 20.15 -22.21
C THR A 87 1.69 20.34 -21.30
N ASP A 88 1.60 19.75 -20.10
CA ASP A 88 2.67 19.85 -19.11
C ASP A 88 3.98 19.37 -19.74
N THR A 89 4.96 20.27 -19.81
CA THR A 89 6.28 19.92 -20.33
C THR A 89 6.96 18.94 -19.39
N ALA A 90 7.89 18.13 -19.89
CA ALA A 90 8.66 17.21 -19.05
C ALA A 90 9.34 17.94 -17.88
N ALA A 91 9.80 19.18 -18.10
CA ALA A 91 10.37 20.04 -17.07
C ALA A 91 9.37 20.37 -15.95
N TRP A 92 8.10 20.62 -16.27
CA TRP A 92 7.07 20.90 -15.27
C TRP A 92 6.77 19.67 -14.40
N LEU A 93 6.70 18.48 -15.00
CA LEU A 93 6.50 17.23 -14.26
C LEU A 93 7.66 16.94 -13.30
N TRP A 94 8.90 17.23 -13.72
CA TRP A 94 10.08 17.12 -12.87
C TRP A 94 10.08 18.15 -11.75
N LEU A 95 9.65 19.39 -12.03
CA LEU A 95 9.53 20.42 -11.00
C LEU A 95 8.52 20.02 -9.93
N GLU A 96 7.34 19.51 -10.28
CA GLU A 96 6.36 19.03 -9.30
C GLU A 96 6.97 17.96 -8.37
N ARG A 97 7.72 17.00 -8.93
CA ARG A 97 8.41 15.96 -8.14
C ARG A 97 9.50 16.55 -7.24
N GLY A 98 10.27 17.50 -7.76
CA GLY A 98 11.32 18.19 -7.00
C GLY A 98 10.74 18.97 -5.83
N VAL A 99 9.61 19.67 -6.02
CA VAL A 99 8.90 20.38 -4.96
C VAL A 99 8.40 19.41 -3.89
N VAL A 100 7.74 18.31 -4.27
CA VAL A 100 7.29 17.30 -3.31
C VAL A 100 8.47 16.70 -2.55
N ALA A 101 9.55 16.33 -3.25
CA ALA A 101 10.74 15.77 -2.63
C ALA A 101 11.35 16.74 -1.61
N ALA A 102 11.48 18.02 -1.95
CA ALA A 102 12.01 19.03 -1.06
C ALA A 102 11.12 19.25 0.18
N VAL A 103 9.79 19.35 -0.01
CA VAL A 103 8.85 19.52 1.10
C VAL A 103 8.90 18.32 2.05
N VAL A 104 8.86 17.10 1.52
CA VAL A 104 8.93 15.88 2.34
C VAL A 104 10.28 15.76 3.04
N ALA A 105 11.39 16.06 2.35
CA ALA A 105 12.72 16.05 2.95
C ALA A 105 12.85 17.06 4.11
N LEU A 106 12.19 18.22 4.00
CA LEU A 106 12.14 19.21 5.08
C LEU A 106 11.29 18.73 6.26
N LEU A 107 10.13 18.12 6.01
CA LEU A 107 9.28 17.55 7.05
C LEU A 107 9.98 16.41 7.81
N TYR A 108 10.74 15.59 7.09
CA TYR A 108 11.50 14.47 7.64
C TYR A 108 12.97 14.80 7.91
N TRP A 109 13.32 16.08 8.05
CA TRP A 109 14.71 16.49 8.22
C TRP A 109 15.33 15.77 9.43
N PRO A 110 16.36 14.92 9.28
CA PRO A 110 16.78 13.99 10.33
C PRO A 110 17.17 14.68 11.64
N ALA A 111 17.85 15.84 11.57
CA ALA A 111 18.21 16.59 12.78
C ALA A 111 16.99 17.25 13.45
N PHE A 112 15.95 17.57 12.68
CA PHE A 112 14.69 18.08 13.22
C PHE A 112 13.91 16.97 13.92
N LEU A 113 13.84 15.77 13.34
CA LEU A 113 13.18 14.63 13.97
C LEU A 113 13.92 14.15 15.23
N ALA A 114 15.25 14.07 15.17
CA ALA A 114 16.05 13.60 16.30
C ALA A 114 15.95 14.48 17.56
N ARG A 115 15.60 15.77 17.42
CA ARG A 115 15.43 16.68 18.57
C ARG A 115 14.24 16.33 19.46
N TYR A 116 13.27 15.59 18.92
CA TYR A 116 12.08 15.16 19.65
C TYR A 116 12.32 13.87 20.45
N GLY A 117 13.53 13.30 20.37
CA GLY A 117 13.89 12.07 21.06
C GLY A 117 13.41 10.83 20.32
N HIS A 118 13.24 9.76 21.08
CA HIS A 118 12.79 8.47 20.55
C HIS A 118 11.27 8.38 20.56
N TYR A 119 10.68 7.98 19.43
CA TYR A 119 9.30 7.48 19.39
C TYR A 119 9.28 5.97 19.68
N ILE A 120 8.09 5.44 19.97
CA ILE A 120 7.88 4.05 20.42
C ILE A 120 8.57 3.03 19.49
N GLU A 121 8.51 3.27 18.17
CA GLU A 121 9.09 2.34 17.20
C GLU A 121 10.59 2.50 16.96
N ASP A 122 11.16 3.69 17.14
CA ASP A 122 12.58 3.90 16.87
C ASP A 122 13.41 3.11 17.87
N VAL A 123 12.97 3.06 19.13
CA VAL A 123 13.60 2.23 20.16
C VAL A 123 13.53 0.76 19.79
N TYR A 124 12.37 0.30 19.31
CA TYR A 124 12.21 -1.09 18.86
C TYR A 124 13.17 -1.43 17.72
N PHE A 125 13.16 -0.64 16.63
CA PHE A 125 14.02 -0.88 15.48
C PHE A 125 15.51 -0.72 15.79
N LEU A 126 15.89 0.27 16.60
CA LEU A 126 17.29 0.46 17.00
C LEU A 126 17.78 -0.67 17.89
N ASN A 127 16.95 -1.20 18.79
CA ASN A 127 17.30 -2.38 19.57
C ASN A 127 17.47 -3.61 18.69
N VAL A 128 16.55 -3.83 17.74
CA VAL A 128 16.64 -4.92 16.77
C VAL A 128 17.93 -4.80 15.94
N LEU A 129 18.26 -3.60 15.45
CA LEU A 129 19.52 -3.36 14.73
C LEU A 129 20.75 -3.58 15.62
N LEU A 130 20.73 -3.13 16.88
CA LEU A 130 21.82 -3.34 17.83
C LEU A 130 22.06 -4.84 18.04
N ARG A 131 21.00 -5.62 18.27
CA ARG A 131 21.09 -7.07 18.45
C ARG A 131 21.69 -7.76 17.24
N VAL A 132 21.23 -7.40 16.03
CA VAL A 132 21.82 -7.92 14.79
C VAL A 132 23.29 -7.55 14.66
N THR A 133 23.69 -6.32 15.01
CA THR A 133 25.11 -5.93 15.01
C THR A 133 25.94 -6.68 16.06
N CYS A 134 25.32 -7.14 17.15
CA CYS A 134 25.95 -8.02 18.14
C CYS A 134 26.02 -9.49 17.72
N GLY A 135 25.45 -9.86 16.57
CA GLY A 135 25.48 -11.22 16.03
C GLY A 135 24.23 -12.06 16.30
N ASP A 136 23.20 -11.49 16.95
CA ASP A 136 21.93 -12.17 17.14
C ASP A 136 21.18 -12.29 15.80
N ILE A 137 20.56 -13.44 15.57
CA ILE A 137 19.76 -13.74 14.38
C ILE A 137 18.27 -13.51 14.69
N PRO A 138 17.56 -12.65 13.93
CA PRO A 138 16.12 -12.46 14.09
C PRO A 138 15.36 -13.79 14.00
N TYR A 139 14.28 -13.91 14.77
CA TYR A 139 13.39 -15.07 14.97
C TYR A 139 14.01 -16.28 15.65
N ARG A 140 15.34 -16.44 15.63
CA ARG A 140 16.04 -17.50 16.36
C ARG A 140 16.44 -17.04 17.75
N ASP A 141 17.15 -15.92 17.81
CA ASP A 141 17.74 -15.40 19.04
C ASP A 141 16.83 -14.31 19.66
N PHE A 142 15.87 -13.78 18.88
CA PHE A 142 14.84 -12.85 19.34
C PHE A 142 13.63 -12.71 18.43
N GLU A 143 12.50 -12.31 19.01
CA GLU A 143 11.27 -12.04 18.27
C GLU A 143 11.36 -10.72 17.48
N PHE A 144 11.06 -10.78 16.19
CA PHE A 144 10.86 -9.62 15.34
C PHE A 144 9.43 -9.65 14.78
N LEU A 145 8.68 -8.55 14.92
CA LEU A 145 7.24 -8.54 14.65
C LEU A 145 6.90 -8.51 13.15
N TYR A 146 7.84 -8.08 12.32
CA TYR A 146 7.63 -7.80 10.90
C TYR A 146 8.21 -8.88 10.00
N GLY A 147 8.17 -8.69 8.68
CA GLY A 147 8.82 -9.62 7.75
C GLY A 147 10.35 -9.47 7.80
N PRO A 148 11.12 -10.55 7.53
CA PRO A 148 12.57 -10.54 7.63
C PRO A 148 13.26 -9.54 6.70
N LEU A 149 12.64 -9.18 5.57
CA LEU A 149 13.18 -8.19 4.65
C LEU A 149 13.11 -6.77 5.21
N MET A 150 12.24 -6.48 6.18
CA MET A 150 12.03 -5.10 6.67
C MET A 150 13.29 -4.50 7.31
N ILE A 151 14.07 -5.31 8.02
CA ILE A 151 15.29 -4.85 8.69
C ILE A 151 16.49 -4.79 7.72
N ALA A 152 16.47 -5.54 6.61
CA ALA A 152 17.62 -5.66 5.73
C ALA A 152 18.12 -4.32 5.14
N PRO A 153 17.26 -3.42 4.62
CA PRO A 153 17.69 -2.09 4.20
C PRO A 153 18.35 -1.29 5.33
N ALA A 154 17.84 -1.41 6.56
CA ALA A 154 18.37 -0.69 7.70
C ALA A 154 19.72 -1.26 8.16
N ILE A 155 19.93 -2.57 8.11
CA ILE A 155 21.24 -3.20 8.35
C ILE A 155 22.25 -2.70 7.32
N LEU A 156 21.92 -2.76 6.03
CA LEU A 156 22.81 -2.31 4.95
C LEU A 156 23.16 -0.83 5.09
N TRP A 157 22.16 -0.01 5.39
CA TRP A 157 22.32 1.43 5.57
C TRP A 157 23.21 1.77 6.78
N THR A 158 22.90 1.21 7.94
CA THR A 158 23.68 1.47 9.17
C THR A 158 25.08 0.86 9.11
N GLY A 159 25.27 -0.23 8.36
CA GLY A 159 26.61 -0.75 8.04
C GLY A 159 27.44 0.21 7.19
N ALA A 160 26.81 0.93 6.25
CA ALA A 160 27.48 1.88 5.37
C ALA A 160 27.71 3.27 6.01
N PHE A 161 26.74 3.77 6.77
CA PHE A 161 26.71 5.14 7.30
C PHE A 161 26.85 5.23 8.83
N GLY A 162 27.05 4.09 9.50
CA GLY A 162 27.18 3.98 10.95
C GLY A 162 25.84 3.81 11.67
N TYR A 163 25.89 3.12 12.81
CA TYR A 163 24.76 2.95 13.72
C TYR A 163 24.56 4.22 14.55
N SER A 164 23.48 4.97 14.26
CA SER A 164 23.07 6.14 15.02
C SER A 164 21.61 6.50 14.74
N LEU A 165 20.99 7.29 15.63
CA LEU A 165 19.63 7.80 15.42
C LEU A 165 19.54 8.71 14.18
N VAL A 166 20.60 9.49 13.89
CA VAL A 166 20.68 10.33 12.69
C VAL A 166 20.71 9.49 11.42
N SER A 167 21.50 8.41 11.41
CA SER A 167 21.57 7.46 10.29
C SER A 167 20.21 6.80 10.05
N TYR A 168 19.54 6.34 11.11
CA TYR A 168 18.20 5.76 11.05
C TYR A 168 17.17 6.74 10.45
N TYR A 169 17.07 7.97 10.97
CA TYR A 169 16.13 8.95 10.44
C TYR A 169 16.48 9.42 9.03
N SER A 170 17.76 9.37 8.63
CA SER A 170 18.15 9.63 7.23
C SER A 170 17.58 8.58 6.29
N LEU A 171 17.58 7.30 6.69
CA LEU A 171 16.96 6.23 5.92
C LEU A 171 15.43 6.42 5.84
N VAL A 172 14.78 6.76 6.95
CA VAL A 172 13.33 7.08 6.98
C VAL A 172 13.01 8.22 6.02
N ALA A 173 13.76 9.32 6.06
CA ALA A 173 13.56 10.46 5.19
C ALA A 173 13.71 10.10 3.71
N ILE A 174 14.72 9.30 3.34
CA ILE A 174 14.93 8.85 1.97
C ILE A 174 13.77 7.94 1.52
N ALA A 175 13.33 7.03 2.39
CA ALA A 175 12.17 6.18 2.12
C ALA A 175 10.93 7.05 1.86
N GLU A 176 10.62 8.01 2.71
CA GLU A 176 9.44 8.88 2.55
C GLU A 176 9.50 9.77 1.32
N VAL A 177 10.65 10.39 1.05
CA VAL A 177 10.84 11.20 -0.16
C VAL A 177 10.64 10.35 -1.41
N SER A 178 11.24 9.16 -1.45
CA SER A 178 11.11 8.27 -2.61
C SER A 178 9.66 7.81 -2.82
N LEU A 179 8.95 7.50 -1.72
CA LEU A 179 7.54 7.12 -1.74
C LEU A 179 6.66 8.24 -2.32
N ALA A 180 6.80 9.46 -1.80
CA ALA A 180 6.06 10.62 -2.24
C ALA A 180 6.27 10.91 -3.73
N VAL A 181 7.51 10.81 -4.20
CA VAL A 181 7.86 11.00 -5.61
C VAL A 181 7.26 9.92 -6.48
N VAL A 182 7.28 8.65 -6.04
CA VAL A 182 6.66 7.53 -6.79
C VAL A 182 5.15 7.69 -6.89
N ILE A 183 4.47 8.06 -5.80
CA ILE A 183 3.02 8.32 -5.81
C ILE A 183 2.68 9.44 -6.78
N LEU A 184 3.39 10.57 -6.72
CA LEU A 184 3.15 11.67 -7.63
C LEU A 184 3.46 11.27 -9.08
N TRP A 185 4.52 10.49 -9.33
CA TRP A 185 4.83 9.95 -10.65
C TRP A 185 3.68 9.08 -11.20
N VAL A 186 3.08 8.24 -10.35
CA VAL A 186 1.90 7.46 -10.70
C VAL A 186 0.71 8.37 -11.02
N PHE A 187 0.44 9.39 -10.22
CA PHE A 187 -0.61 10.37 -10.55
C PHE A 187 -0.34 11.09 -11.86
N GLN A 188 0.90 11.50 -12.14
CA GLN A 188 1.30 12.13 -13.41
C GLN A 188 1.12 11.21 -14.61
N ARG A 189 1.25 9.89 -14.44
CA ARG A 189 0.98 8.90 -15.49
C ARG A 189 -0.51 8.75 -15.80
N HIS A 190 -1.40 9.05 -14.84
CA HIS A 190 -2.82 8.73 -14.92
C HIS A 190 -3.78 9.94 -14.89
N VAL A 191 -3.30 11.11 -14.46
CA VAL A 191 -4.10 12.33 -14.29
C VAL A 191 -3.42 13.47 -15.05
N ALA A 192 -4.06 13.91 -16.14
CA ALA A 192 -3.53 14.97 -16.99
C ALA A 192 -3.61 16.37 -16.34
N ASP A 193 -4.63 16.63 -15.53
CA ASP A 193 -4.83 17.93 -14.88
C ASP A 193 -4.02 18.03 -13.58
N TRP A 194 -3.15 19.03 -13.50
CA TRP A 194 -2.26 19.23 -12.34
C TRP A 194 -3.01 19.47 -11.03
N ARG A 195 -4.15 20.18 -11.04
CA ARG A 195 -4.92 20.46 -9.82
C ARG A 195 -5.49 19.16 -9.25
N HIS A 196 -5.96 18.28 -10.12
CA HIS A 196 -6.46 16.97 -9.72
C HIS A 196 -5.34 16.05 -9.22
N ARG A 197 -4.13 16.14 -9.79
CA ARG A 197 -2.94 15.43 -9.26
C ARG A 197 -2.63 15.85 -7.85
N TRP A 198 -2.53 17.16 -7.61
CA TRP A 198 -2.22 17.71 -6.29
C TRP A 198 -3.33 17.42 -5.28
N LEU A 199 -4.59 17.54 -5.68
CA LEU A 199 -5.71 17.16 -4.80
C LEU A 199 -5.67 15.67 -4.45
N GLY A 200 -5.43 14.79 -5.44
CA GLY A 200 -5.27 13.35 -5.21
C GLY A 200 -4.11 13.04 -4.28
N PHE A 201 -2.97 13.69 -4.48
CA PHE A 201 -1.80 13.57 -3.61
C PHE A 201 -2.07 14.05 -2.19
N LEU A 202 -2.71 15.22 -2.02
CA LEU A 202 -3.07 15.76 -0.70
C LEU A 202 -4.09 14.90 0.04
N VAL A 203 -5.02 14.25 -0.67
CA VAL A 203 -5.94 13.27 -0.07
C VAL A 203 -5.20 12.00 0.33
N PHE A 204 -4.13 11.64 -0.38
CA PHE A 204 -3.34 10.44 -0.11
C PHE A 204 -2.32 10.64 1.01
N ALA A 205 -1.73 11.83 1.09
CA ALA A 205 -0.66 12.19 2.02
C ALA A 205 -0.91 11.79 3.50
N PRO A 206 -2.10 12.00 4.10
CA PRO A 206 -2.35 11.64 5.50
C PRO A 206 -2.30 10.13 5.80
N PHE A 207 -2.36 9.28 4.78
CA PHE A 207 -2.32 7.82 4.94
C PHE A 207 -0.92 7.23 4.77
N VAL A 208 0.03 8.07 4.39
CA VAL A 208 1.35 7.66 3.92
C VAL A 208 2.43 8.34 4.74
N PHE A 209 2.20 9.60 5.09
CA PHE A 209 3.09 10.37 5.92
C PHE A 209 2.66 10.27 7.37
N ASP A 210 3.48 9.59 8.15
CA ASP A 210 3.48 9.71 9.60
C ASP A 210 4.88 10.14 10.04
N THR A 211 5.00 11.34 10.61
CA THR A 211 6.30 11.86 11.09
C THR A 211 6.62 11.42 12.51
N LEU A 212 5.69 10.73 13.18
CA LEU A 212 5.79 10.32 14.58
C LEU A 212 5.99 8.80 14.75
N LEU A 213 5.96 8.06 13.64
CA LEU A 213 6.09 6.61 13.61
C LEU A 213 7.21 6.24 12.62
N GLY A 214 8.13 5.35 13.01
CA GLY A 214 9.40 5.09 12.32
C GLY A 214 9.27 4.34 10.99
N LEU A 215 10.32 3.59 10.60
CA LEU A 215 10.41 2.88 9.30
C LEU A 215 9.21 1.97 8.99
N ASN A 216 8.52 1.49 10.00
CA ASN A 216 7.44 0.53 9.87
C ASN A 216 6.08 1.15 9.48
N TYR A 217 5.90 2.45 9.74
CA TYR A 217 4.72 3.19 9.28
C TYR A 217 4.96 3.95 7.98
N THR A 218 6.11 3.74 7.34
CA THR A 218 6.32 4.30 6.01
C THR A 218 5.33 3.65 5.03
N GLY A 219 4.64 4.45 4.21
CA GLY A 219 3.65 3.90 3.27
C GLY A 219 4.25 2.93 2.23
N TRP A 220 5.58 2.76 2.18
CA TRP A 220 6.26 1.67 1.49
C TRP A 220 5.80 0.29 1.94
N ARG A 221 5.33 0.14 3.17
CA ARG A 221 4.73 -1.10 3.64
C ARG A 221 3.46 -1.48 2.90
N ALA A 222 2.74 -0.53 2.29
CA ALA A 222 1.56 -0.81 1.48
C ALA A 222 1.83 -0.76 -0.03
N MET A 223 2.77 0.09 -0.44
CA MET A 223 2.91 0.53 -1.83
C MET A 223 3.14 -0.60 -2.86
N PRO A 224 3.96 -1.63 -2.61
CA PRO A 224 4.12 -2.73 -3.56
C PRO A 224 2.82 -3.45 -3.91
N ALA A 225 1.93 -3.69 -2.94
CA ALA A 225 0.62 -4.29 -3.19
C ALA A 225 -0.28 -3.36 -4.01
N VAL A 226 -0.25 -2.05 -3.74
CA VAL A 226 -0.96 -1.03 -4.53
C VAL A 226 -0.51 -1.08 -6.00
N LEU A 227 0.79 -1.02 -6.22
CA LEU A 227 1.38 -1.03 -7.56
C LEU A 227 1.05 -2.34 -8.29
N ALA A 228 1.06 -3.48 -7.60
CA ALA A 228 0.67 -4.77 -8.15
C ALA A 228 -0.80 -4.76 -8.64
N ILE A 229 -1.71 -4.25 -7.81
CA ILE A 229 -3.13 -4.10 -8.15
C ILE A 229 -3.30 -3.19 -9.37
N MET A 230 -2.61 -2.03 -9.40
CA MET A 230 -2.68 -1.11 -10.53
C MET A 230 -2.18 -1.75 -11.84
N VAL A 231 -1.07 -2.49 -11.79
CA VAL A 231 -0.49 -3.17 -12.95
C VAL A 231 -1.43 -4.22 -13.52
N VAL A 232 -2.05 -5.04 -12.66
CA VAL A 232 -2.98 -6.09 -13.12
C VAL A 232 -4.33 -5.51 -13.51
N ALA A 233 -4.83 -4.48 -12.83
CA ALA A 233 -6.03 -3.77 -13.27
C ALA A 233 -5.84 -3.16 -14.67
N ALA A 234 -4.64 -2.63 -14.97
CA ALA A 234 -4.32 -2.09 -16.29
C ALA A 234 -4.10 -3.17 -17.36
N ARG A 235 -3.49 -4.29 -17.00
CA ARG A 235 -3.07 -5.37 -17.92
C ARG A 235 -3.46 -6.76 -17.41
N PRO A 236 -4.77 -7.05 -17.25
CA PRO A 236 -5.24 -8.25 -16.55
C PRO A 236 -4.87 -9.57 -17.24
N GLN A 237 -4.54 -9.53 -18.54
CA GLN A 237 -4.18 -10.71 -19.32
C GLN A 237 -2.67 -10.79 -19.64
N GLY A 238 -1.89 -9.77 -19.28
CA GLY A 238 -0.49 -9.71 -19.64
C GLY A 238 0.36 -10.58 -18.71
N ARG A 239 0.95 -11.67 -19.23
CA ARG A 239 1.86 -12.53 -18.43
C ARG A 239 2.98 -11.74 -17.74
N ARG A 240 3.60 -10.78 -18.44
CA ARG A 240 4.64 -9.91 -17.87
C ARG A 240 4.12 -9.03 -16.73
N ALA A 241 2.88 -8.55 -16.85
CA ALA A 241 2.22 -7.78 -15.79
C ALA A 241 1.92 -8.66 -14.58
N GLY A 242 1.44 -9.89 -14.81
CA GLY A 242 1.26 -10.91 -13.77
C GLY A 242 2.56 -11.22 -13.04
N VAL A 243 3.65 -11.48 -13.75
CA VAL A 243 4.98 -11.69 -13.15
C VAL A 243 5.39 -10.49 -12.31
N PHE A 244 5.37 -9.27 -12.87
CA PHE A 244 5.80 -8.07 -12.15
C PHE A 244 4.97 -7.82 -10.87
N ALA A 245 3.65 -7.96 -10.96
CA ALA A 245 2.78 -7.89 -9.78
C ALA A 245 3.11 -8.98 -8.75
N GLY A 246 3.46 -10.19 -9.21
CA GLY A 246 3.88 -11.28 -8.34
C GLY A 246 5.20 -11.00 -7.65
N LEU A 247 6.18 -10.39 -8.35
CA LEU A 247 7.44 -9.95 -7.74
C LEU A 247 7.18 -8.93 -6.61
N LEU A 248 6.32 -7.93 -6.86
CA LEU A 248 5.98 -6.92 -5.88
C LEU A 248 5.30 -7.51 -4.64
N VAL A 249 4.30 -8.39 -4.82
CA VAL A 249 3.61 -9.06 -3.72
C VAL A 249 4.53 -10.06 -3.00
N GLY A 250 5.42 -10.74 -3.71
CA GLY A 250 6.40 -11.65 -3.11
C GLY A 250 7.42 -10.92 -2.24
N LEU A 251 7.98 -9.79 -2.72
CA LEU A 251 8.82 -8.91 -1.91
C LEU A 251 8.05 -8.38 -0.70
N GLN A 252 6.79 -8.01 -0.90
CA GLN A 252 5.91 -7.54 0.17
C GLN A 252 5.68 -8.63 1.22
N LEU A 253 5.49 -9.89 0.85
CA LEU A 253 5.34 -11.00 1.80
C LEU A 253 6.59 -11.15 2.71
N GLY A 254 7.78 -10.93 2.16
CA GLY A 254 9.02 -10.94 2.92
C GLY A 254 9.24 -9.67 3.76
N TYR A 255 8.66 -8.53 3.36
CA TYR A 255 8.79 -7.25 4.05
C TYR A 255 7.74 -7.07 5.17
N SER A 256 6.48 -7.34 4.84
CA SER A 256 5.33 -7.27 5.72
C SER A 256 4.28 -8.26 5.22
N TYR A 257 4.28 -9.44 5.84
CA TYR A 257 3.47 -10.59 5.45
C TYR A 257 1.97 -10.27 5.43
N GLU A 258 1.47 -9.44 6.33
CA GLU A 258 0.07 -9.04 6.42
C GLU A 258 -0.40 -8.22 5.22
N PHE A 259 0.41 -7.25 4.76
CA PHE A 259 0.12 -6.50 3.53
C PHE A 259 0.33 -7.37 2.29
N GLY A 260 1.33 -8.26 2.33
CA GLY A 260 1.59 -9.22 1.26
C GLY A 260 0.45 -10.20 1.07
N LEU A 261 -0.09 -10.75 2.16
CA LEU A 261 -1.24 -11.67 2.17
C LEU A 261 -2.52 -10.95 1.72
N ALA A 262 -2.76 -9.72 2.18
CA ALA A 262 -3.88 -8.90 1.71
C ALA A 262 -3.78 -8.62 0.20
N GLY A 263 -2.59 -8.27 -0.29
CA GLY A 263 -2.32 -8.09 -1.70
C GLY A 263 -2.54 -9.38 -2.50
N LEU A 264 -2.03 -10.51 -2.02
CA LEU A 264 -2.20 -11.83 -2.64
C LEU A 264 -3.67 -12.23 -2.73
N ALA A 265 -4.44 -12.07 -1.65
CA ALA A 265 -5.86 -12.37 -1.60
C ALA A 265 -6.67 -11.48 -2.54
N THR A 266 -6.39 -10.17 -2.54
CA THR A 266 -7.06 -9.21 -3.43
C THR A 266 -6.82 -9.57 -4.90
N MET A 267 -5.57 -9.87 -5.25
CA MET A 267 -5.18 -10.21 -6.61
C MET A 267 -5.72 -11.58 -7.05
N GLY A 268 -5.72 -12.56 -6.14
CA GLY A 268 -6.34 -13.85 -6.36
C GLY A 268 -7.83 -13.71 -6.67
N LEU A 269 -8.55 -12.92 -5.86
CA LEU A 269 -9.96 -12.60 -6.09
C LEU A 269 -10.16 -11.89 -7.43
N MET A 270 -9.33 -10.90 -7.77
CA MET A 270 -9.40 -10.23 -9.08
C MET A 270 -9.27 -11.22 -10.24
N TYR A 271 -8.29 -12.13 -10.20
CA TYR A 271 -8.11 -13.14 -11.25
C TYR A 271 -9.25 -14.16 -11.32
N VAL A 272 -9.84 -14.53 -10.18
CA VAL A 272 -11.04 -15.39 -10.13
C VAL A 272 -12.22 -14.68 -10.79
N LEU A 273 -12.47 -13.42 -10.44
CA LEU A 273 -13.57 -12.62 -10.99
C LEU A 273 -13.39 -12.36 -12.49
N LEU A 274 -12.17 -12.04 -12.94
CA LEU A 274 -11.82 -11.94 -14.36
C LEU A 274 -11.88 -13.30 -15.08
N GLY A 275 -11.85 -14.39 -14.32
CA GLY A 275 -11.98 -15.77 -14.76
C GLY A 275 -13.36 -16.13 -15.30
N VAL A 276 -14.39 -15.36 -14.95
CA VAL A 276 -15.77 -15.58 -15.35
C VAL A 276 -15.97 -15.16 -16.81
N GLY A 277 -15.81 -16.10 -17.74
CA GLY A 277 -16.14 -15.93 -19.17
C GLY A 277 -14.95 -16.03 -20.14
N ASN A 278 -13.76 -15.53 -19.78
CA ASN A 278 -12.53 -15.73 -20.58
C ASN A 278 -11.28 -15.61 -19.69
N PRO A 279 -10.82 -16.71 -19.07
CA PRO A 279 -9.97 -16.63 -17.90
C PRO A 279 -8.52 -16.25 -18.25
N PRO A 280 -7.93 -15.25 -17.58
CA PRO A 280 -6.51 -14.89 -17.72
C PRO A 280 -5.58 -15.92 -17.04
N ARG A 281 -5.78 -17.22 -17.30
CA ARG A 281 -5.14 -18.34 -16.58
C ARG A 281 -3.62 -18.22 -16.55
N THR A 282 -3.00 -17.88 -17.68
CA THR A 282 -1.53 -17.77 -17.78
C THR A 282 -0.98 -16.58 -17.01
N ALA A 283 -1.69 -15.46 -16.96
CA ALA A 283 -1.29 -14.28 -16.19
C ALA A 283 -1.49 -14.50 -14.69
N GLY A 284 -2.62 -15.08 -14.28
CA GLY A 284 -2.89 -15.45 -12.88
C GLY A 284 -1.92 -16.50 -12.35
N LEU A 285 -1.62 -17.55 -13.12
CA LEU A 285 -0.61 -18.55 -12.77
C LEU A 285 0.79 -17.92 -12.67
N ALA A 286 1.17 -17.07 -13.62
CA ALA A 286 2.46 -16.39 -13.58
C ALA A 286 2.60 -15.46 -12.37
N PHE A 287 1.52 -14.78 -11.99
CA PHE A 287 1.44 -13.99 -10.76
C PHE A 287 1.64 -14.87 -9.53
N GLY A 288 0.85 -15.94 -9.38
CA GLY A 288 0.90 -16.82 -8.21
C GLY A 288 2.28 -17.47 -8.04
N LEU A 289 2.85 -18.00 -9.13
CA LEU A 289 4.19 -18.60 -9.12
C LEU A 289 5.26 -17.56 -8.75
N ALA A 290 5.23 -16.37 -9.35
CA ALA A 290 6.21 -15.33 -9.03
C ALA A 290 6.10 -14.87 -7.56
N ALA A 291 4.89 -14.66 -7.05
CA ALA A 291 4.66 -14.26 -5.66
C ALA A 291 5.17 -15.32 -4.67
N LEU A 292 4.87 -16.60 -4.93
CA LEU A 292 5.32 -17.70 -4.07
C LEU A 292 6.83 -17.90 -4.12
N ILE A 293 7.42 -17.93 -5.32
CA ILE A 293 8.88 -18.14 -5.49
C ILE A 293 9.66 -16.99 -4.86
N VAL A 294 9.25 -15.75 -5.12
CA VAL A 294 9.94 -14.58 -4.53
C VAL A 294 9.68 -14.48 -3.04
N GLY A 295 8.44 -14.66 -2.59
CA GLY A 295 8.10 -14.62 -1.17
C GLY A 295 8.88 -15.65 -0.38
N ALA A 296 8.88 -16.91 -0.81
CA ALA A 296 9.65 -17.98 -0.18
C ALA A 296 11.16 -17.76 -0.29
N GLY A 297 11.65 -17.35 -1.47
CA GLY A 297 13.07 -17.12 -1.71
C GLY A 297 13.65 -15.98 -0.88
N VAL A 298 12.94 -14.85 -0.81
CA VAL A 298 13.37 -13.67 -0.04
C VAL A 298 13.25 -13.94 1.46
N THR A 299 12.15 -14.55 1.90
CA THR A 299 11.99 -14.94 3.30
C THR A 299 13.11 -15.90 3.70
N GLY A 300 13.30 -16.98 2.95
CA GLY A 300 14.34 -17.98 3.23
C GLY A 300 15.76 -17.39 3.18
N ALA A 301 16.06 -16.51 2.22
CA ALA A 301 17.35 -15.84 2.16
C ALA A 301 17.58 -14.89 3.36
N ALA A 302 16.54 -14.17 3.78
CA ALA A 302 16.63 -13.20 4.88
C ALA A 302 16.62 -13.88 6.26
N THR A 303 15.98 -15.04 6.42
CA THR A 303 16.01 -15.82 7.67
C THR A 303 17.17 -16.81 7.72
N GLY A 304 17.76 -17.17 6.58
CA GLY A 304 18.77 -18.22 6.49
C GLY A 304 18.25 -19.55 7.07
N GLY A 305 18.97 -20.11 8.04
CA GLY A 305 18.57 -21.33 8.74
C GLY A 305 17.37 -21.19 9.70
N ALA A 306 16.94 -19.96 10.01
CA ALA A 306 15.87 -19.68 10.97
C ALA A 306 14.46 -19.63 10.36
N ALA A 307 14.26 -20.14 9.14
CA ALA A 307 12.96 -20.07 8.46
C ALA A 307 11.85 -20.82 9.23
N GLY A 308 12.19 -21.95 9.86
CA GLY A 308 11.27 -22.71 10.71
C GLY A 308 10.86 -21.91 11.95
N ASP A 309 11.84 -21.30 12.61
CA ASP A 309 11.63 -20.47 13.82
C ASP A 309 10.76 -19.25 13.49
N TYR A 310 10.97 -18.61 12.34
CA TYR A 310 10.12 -17.52 11.86
C TYR A 310 8.65 -17.93 11.73
N VAL A 311 8.38 -19.07 11.07
CA VAL A 311 7.00 -19.56 10.91
C VAL A 311 6.38 -19.89 12.26
N GLN A 312 7.12 -20.55 13.14
CA GLN A 312 6.63 -20.90 14.47
C GLN A 312 6.35 -19.66 15.32
N SER A 313 7.30 -18.73 15.41
CA SER A 313 7.14 -17.46 16.14
C SER A 313 5.94 -16.66 15.61
N THR A 314 5.76 -16.58 14.30
CA THR A 314 4.60 -15.91 13.69
C THR A 314 3.29 -16.57 14.12
N LEU A 315 3.21 -17.91 14.08
CA LEU A 315 2.00 -18.64 14.49
C LEU A 315 1.72 -18.50 16.00
N GLU A 316 2.76 -18.48 16.83
CA GLU A 316 2.66 -18.30 18.27
C GLU A 316 2.16 -16.90 18.63
N VAL A 317 2.70 -15.85 18.00
CA VAL A 317 2.27 -14.46 18.20
C VAL A 317 0.82 -14.28 17.76
N LEU A 318 0.45 -14.78 16.58
CA LEU A 318 -0.94 -14.75 16.10
C LEU A 318 -1.88 -15.54 17.02
N GLY A 319 -1.43 -16.69 17.51
CA GLY A 319 -2.16 -17.54 18.45
C GLY A 319 -2.37 -16.88 19.81
N SER A 320 -1.32 -16.26 20.38
CA SER A 320 -1.41 -15.53 21.66
C SER A 320 -2.31 -14.32 21.51
N ALA A 321 -2.09 -13.52 20.46
CA ALA A 321 -2.93 -12.36 20.18
C ALA A 321 -4.40 -12.76 20.16
N SER A 322 -4.76 -13.78 19.37
CA SER A 322 -6.14 -14.29 19.28
C SER A 322 -6.72 -14.72 20.64
N ARG A 323 -5.94 -15.47 21.45
CA ARG A 323 -6.39 -15.97 22.76
C ARG A 323 -6.57 -14.88 23.81
N ASP A 324 -5.70 -13.87 23.82
CA ASP A 324 -5.66 -12.85 24.88
C ASP A 324 -6.64 -11.69 24.64
N GLY A 325 -7.57 -11.83 23.69
CA GLY A 325 -8.46 -10.74 23.25
C GLY A 325 -7.71 -9.59 22.55
N LEU A 326 -6.38 -9.74 22.41
CA LEU A 326 -5.48 -8.94 21.58
C LEU A 326 -5.59 -9.35 20.11
N GLY A 327 -6.53 -10.23 19.73
CA GLY A 327 -6.83 -10.62 18.35
C GLY A 327 -7.38 -9.47 17.53
N ASN A 328 -7.50 -8.29 18.17
CA ASN A 328 -7.66 -6.97 17.59
C ASN A 328 -6.30 -6.26 17.35
N LEU A 329 -5.14 -6.90 17.40
CA LEU A 329 -3.88 -6.41 16.82
C LEU A 329 -3.88 -6.32 15.28
N PRO A 330 -4.59 -7.19 14.53
CA PRO A 330 -4.87 -7.00 13.10
C PRO A 330 -5.60 -5.69 12.79
N PHE A 331 -6.23 -5.07 13.80
CA PHE A 331 -7.05 -3.87 13.72
C PHE A 331 -6.32 -2.64 13.15
N HIS A 332 -5.04 -2.44 13.49
CA HIS A 332 -4.31 -1.27 13.00
C HIS A 332 -3.71 -1.46 11.61
N TRP A 333 -3.37 -2.70 11.23
CA TRP A 333 -2.56 -2.94 10.05
C TRP A 333 -3.42 -3.37 8.87
N THR A 334 -4.19 -4.46 8.99
CA THR A 334 -4.93 -5.05 7.87
C THR A 334 -6.13 -4.20 7.44
N LEU A 335 -6.82 -3.54 8.38
CA LEU A 335 -7.99 -2.69 8.08
C LEU A 335 -7.61 -1.30 7.55
N ASN A 336 -6.56 -0.67 8.09
CA ASN A 336 -5.98 0.51 7.44
C ASN A 336 -5.48 0.15 6.04
N SER A 337 -4.89 -1.04 5.86
CA SER A 337 -4.52 -1.53 4.53
C SER A 337 -5.72 -1.65 3.61
N LEU A 338 -6.81 -2.29 4.06
CA LEU A 338 -8.02 -2.49 3.25
C LEU A 338 -8.72 -1.17 2.94
N ALA A 339 -8.81 -0.25 3.90
CA ALA A 339 -9.35 1.09 3.70
C ALA A 339 -8.46 1.90 2.75
N LEU A 340 -7.12 1.82 2.90
CA LEU A 340 -6.14 2.42 1.99
C LEU A 340 -6.26 1.83 0.59
N PHE A 341 -6.34 0.50 0.46
CA PHE A 341 -6.51 -0.19 -0.82
C PHE A 341 -7.86 0.14 -1.47
N ALA A 342 -8.92 0.28 -0.68
CA ALA A 342 -10.21 0.69 -1.18
C ALA A 342 -10.20 2.14 -1.62
N LEU A 343 -9.64 3.07 -0.84
CA LEU A 343 -9.49 4.48 -1.19
C LEU A 343 -8.55 4.68 -2.38
N LEU A 344 -7.50 3.88 -2.49
CA LEU A 344 -6.63 3.83 -3.66
C LEU A 344 -7.37 3.27 -4.86
N SER A 345 -8.17 2.23 -4.69
CA SER A 345 -9.03 1.71 -5.75
C SER A 345 -10.07 2.75 -6.15
N VAL A 346 -10.65 3.51 -5.21
CA VAL A 346 -11.55 4.64 -5.49
C VAL A 346 -10.81 5.73 -6.23
N ALA A 347 -9.61 6.12 -5.79
CA ALA A 347 -8.78 7.12 -6.46
C ALA A 347 -8.44 6.65 -7.88
N VAL A 348 -7.98 5.41 -8.03
CA VAL A 348 -7.66 4.77 -9.30
C VAL A 348 -8.89 4.57 -10.17
N VAL A 349 -10.11 4.40 -9.66
CA VAL A 349 -11.36 4.28 -10.44
C VAL A 349 -11.94 5.66 -10.80
N MET A 350 -11.89 6.62 -9.88
CA MET A 350 -12.28 8.01 -10.11
C MET A 350 -11.35 8.68 -11.14
N VAL A 351 -10.05 8.38 -11.05
CA VAL A 351 -9.03 8.71 -12.05
C VAL A 351 -9.11 7.77 -13.26
N GLY A 352 -9.49 6.51 -13.05
CA GLY A 352 -9.55 5.38 -13.98
C GLY A 352 -10.70 5.38 -14.97
N ARG A 353 -11.45 6.47 -15.05
CA ARG A 353 -11.94 6.93 -16.36
C ARG A 353 -10.78 7.12 -17.37
N GLY A 354 -9.51 7.05 -16.95
CA GLY A 354 -8.30 6.87 -17.76
C GLY A 354 -7.72 5.43 -17.85
N LEU A 355 -8.35 4.39 -17.28
CA LEU A 355 -7.90 2.99 -17.33
C LEU A 355 -8.85 2.07 -18.13
N PRO A 356 -9.24 2.49 -19.36
CA PRO A 356 -9.35 1.52 -20.45
C PRO A 356 -8.58 2.02 -21.68
N ARG A 357 -7.32 1.62 -21.84
CA ARG A 357 -6.60 1.69 -23.13
C ARG A 357 -5.57 0.59 -23.28
N ILE A 358 -5.96 -0.68 -23.16
CA ILE A 358 -5.11 -1.78 -23.64
C ILE A 358 -5.98 -2.86 -24.27
N ARG A 359 -6.19 -2.74 -25.59
CA ARG A 359 -6.16 -3.86 -26.55
C ARG A 359 -6.22 -3.33 -27.98
N THR A 360 -5.23 -3.69 -28.77
CA THR A 360 -5.44 -4.17 -30.13
C THR A 360 -4.63 -5.46 -30.28
N PRO A 361 -5.27 -6.64 -30.35
CA PRO A 361 -4.79 -7.67 -31.25
C PRO A 361 -5.12 -7.20 -32.67
N HIS A 362 -4.13 -7.27 -33.55
CA HIS A 362 -4.28 -7.05 -34.98
C HIS A 362 -5.54 -7.77 -35.50
N THR A 363 -6.49 -7.00 -36.03
CA THR A 363 -7.33 -7.50 -37.11
C THR A 363 -6.40 -7.76 -38.29
N THR A 364 -6.02 -9.02 -38.48
CA THR A 364 -5.70 -9.54 -39.81
C THR A 364 -6.95 -9.32 -40.66
N TYR A 365 -6.94 -8.22 -41.43
CA TYR A 365 -7.70 -8.19 -42.67
C TYR A 365 -6.95 -9.11 -43.64
N GLY A 366 -7.66 -10.09 -44.16
CA GLY A 366 -7.21 -10.78 -45.35
C GLY A 366 -7.21 -9.81 -46.53
N ASP A 367 -6.15 -9.87 -47.31
CA ASP A 367 -6.26 -10.11 -48.74
C ASP A 367 -5.56 -11.46 -49.02
#